data_AF-A0A1J5D628-F1
#
_entry.id   AF-A0A1J5D628-F1
#
_cell.length_a   1.000
_cell.length_b   1.000
_cell.length_c   1.000
_cell.angle_alpha   90.00
_cell.angle_beta   90.00
_cell.angle_gamma   90.00
#
_symmetry.space_group_name_H-M   'P 1'
#
loop_
_entity.id
_entity.type
_entity.pdbx_description
1 polymer ?
#
loop_
_entity_poly.entity_id
_entity_poly.type
_entity_poly.pdbx_seq_one_letter_code
_entity_poly.pdbx_strand_id
1 'polypeptide(L)'
;MAKKRGLESICLMGEIPDWLSGAPLPYPEASKSVLEVFADILGISLDFTELDKMALKIEGIIEEIYEKFPSEIKERYEQRKFVAQAESKAITEEDAKWIKEHIDELFKKGKEDGEQAI
;
A
#
# COMPACT_ATOMS: atom_id res chain seq x y z
N MET A 1 -19.88 0.70 -0.42
CA MET A 1 -21.06 1.50 -0.79
C MET A 1 -21.78 1.04 -2.07
N ALA A 2 -21.15 0.33 -3.02
CA ALA A 2 -21.83 -0.23 -4.20
C ALA A 2 -22.63 -1.52 -3.91
N LYS A 3 -22.02 -2.48 -3.21
CA LYS A 3 -22.66 -3.76 -2.82
C LYS A 3 -23.99 -3.61 -2.06
N LYS A 4 -24.09 -2.62 -1.15
CA LYS A 4 -25.34 -2.31 -0.42
C LYS A 4 -26.49 -1.87 -1.33
N ARG A 5 -26.19 -1.46 -2.56
CA ARG A 5 -27.16 -1.04 -3.59
C ARG A 5 -27.39 -2.13 -4.64
N GLY A 6 -26.94 -3.37 -4.40
CA GLY A 6 -27.11 -4.49 -5.33
C GLY A 6 -26.20 -4.44 -6.57
N LEU A 7 -25.17 -3.58 -6.55
CA LEU A 7 -24.22 -3.47 -7.65
C LEU A 7 -23.01 -4.38 -7.41
N GLU A 8 -22.53 -5.01 -8.48
CA GLU A 8 -21.25 -5.69 -8.48
C GLU A 8 -20.12 -4.68 -8.19
N SER A 9 -19.14 -5.08 -7.38
CA SER A 9 -18.08 -4.16 -6.97
C SER A 9 -16.83 -4.90 -6.53
N ILE A 10 -15.69 -4.27 -6.80
CA ILE A 10 -14.36 -4.66 -6.35
C ILE A 10 -13.74 -3.51 -5.54
N CYS A 11 -12.85 -3.85 -4.61
CA CYS A 11 -12.01 -2.89 -3.89
C CYS A 11 -10.56 -3.19 -4.24
N LEU A 12 -9.83 -2.19 -4.75
CA LEU A 12 -8.40 -2.27 -5.03
C LEU A 12 -7.67 -1.39 -4.04
N MET A 13 -6.58 -1.90 -3.46
CA MET A 13 -5.76 -1.19 -2.47
C MET A 13 -4.30 -1.29 -2.89
N GLY A 14 -3.62 -0.15 -2.97
CA GLY A 14 -2.20 -0.09 -3.27
C GLY A 14 -1.38 -0.30 -2.01
N GLU A 15 -0.32 -1.10 -2.11
CA GLU A 15 0.62 -1.32 -1.01
C GLU A 15 1.57 -0.14 -0.85
N ILE A 16 1.83 0.26 0.39
CA ILE A 16 2.78 1.31 0.75
C ILE A 16 3.74 0.73 1.79
N PRO A 17 5.05 0.97 1.70
CA PRO A 17 5.98 0.55 2.75
C PRO A 17 5.57 1.08 4.13
N ASP A 18 5.57 0.23 5.15
CA ASP A 18 5.12 0.58 6.51
C ASP A 18 5.76 1.88 7.04
N TRP A 19 7.06 2.07 6.79
CA TRP A 19 7.82 3.23 7.25
C TRP A 19 7.45 4.53 6.52
N LEU A 20 6.78 4.45 5.37
CA LEU A 20 6.21 5.59 4.63
C LEU A 20 4.73 5.82 4.96
N SER A 21 4.02 4.83 5.50
CA SER A 21 2.57 4.89 5.71
C SER A 21 2.09 6.03 6.61
N GLY A 22 2.93 6.50 7.54
CA GLY A 22 2.65 7.64 8.42
C GLY A 22 3.25 8.98 7.95
N ALA A 23 4.00 8.99 6.85
CA ALA A 23 4.62 10.21 6.35
C ALA A 23 3.60 11.07 5.57
N PRO A 24 3.63 12.40 5.69
CA PRO A 24 2.79 13.30 4.88
C PRO A 24 3.32 13.44 3.44
N LEU A 25 3.82 12.34 2.86
CA LEU A 25 4.39 12.28 1.53
C LEU A 25 3.46 11.47 0.62
N PRO A 26 3.11 11.96 -0.58
CA PRO A 26 2.40 11.15 -1.55
C PRO A 26 3.29 9.98 -1.99
N TYR A 27 2.67 8.83 -2.26
CA TYR A 27 3.36 7.67 -2.83
C TYR A 27 2.70 7.28 -4.17
N PRO A 28 3.13 7.93 -5.29
CA PRO A 28 2.49 7.78 -6.60
C PRO A 28 2.47 6.34 -7.12
N GLU A 29 3.49 5.54 -6.79
CA GLU A 29 3.60 4.14 -7.19
C GLU A 29 2.41 3.29 -6.72
N ALA A 30 1.92 3.47 -5.50
CA ALA A 30 0.72 2.75 -5.03
C ALA A 30 -0.52 3.12 -5.86
N SER A 31 -0.67 4.39 -6.22
CA SER A 31 -1.80 4.84 -7.04
C SER A 31 -1.70 4.32 -8.47
N LYS A 32 -0.48 4.34 -9.05
CA LYS A 32 -0.21 3.80 -10.37
C LYS A 32 -0.55 2.30 -10.43
N SER A 33 -0.06 1.50 -9.48
CA SER A 33 -0.35 0.06 -9.39
C SER A 33 -1.85 -0.25 -9.37
N VAL A 34 -2.64 0.50 -8.59
CA VAL A 34 -4.10 0.35 -8.56
C VAL A 34 -4.73 0.70 -9.91
N LEU A 35 -4.27 1.78 -10.55
CA LEU A 35 -4.80 2.23 -11.83
C LEU A 35 -4.43 1.29 -12.98
N GLU A 36 -3.27 0.64 -12.95
CA GLU A 36 -2.87 -0.38 -13.93
C GLU A 36 -3.83 -1.58 -13.88
N VAL A 37 -4.10 -2.12 -12.68
CA VAL A 37 -5.06 -3.21 -12.50
C VAL A 37 -6.46 -2.78 -12.90
N PHE A 38 -6.87 -1.56 -12.53
CA PHE A 38 -8.18 -1.03 -12.90
C PHE A 38 -8.33 -0.86 -14.42
N ALA A 39 -7.29 -0.36 -15.09
CA ALA A 39 -7.28 -0.20 -16.55
C ALA A 39 -7.38 -1.55 -17.26
N ASP A 40 -6.66 -2.56 -16.77
CA ASP A 40 -6.73 -3.94 -17.27
C ASP A 40 -8.13 -4.54 -17.13
N ILE A 41 -8.76 -4.40 -15.94
CA ILE A 41 -10.14 -4.86 -15.68
C ILE A 41 -11.13 -4.22 -16.67
N LEU A 42 -10.95 -2.93 -17.00
CA LEU A 42 -11.83 -2.21 -17.91
C LEU A 42 -11.45 -2.35 -19.39
N GLY A 43 -10.29 -2.93 -19.71
CA GLY A 43 -9.77 -3.02 -21.08
C GLY A 43 -9.46 -1.65 -21.70
N ILE A 44 -9.08 -0.65 -20.90
CA ILE A 44 -8.74 0.70 -21.36
C ILE A 44 -7.24 0.96 -21.24
N SER A 45 -6.72 1.88 -22.05
CA SER A 45 -5.37 2.40 -21.89
C SER A 45 -5.39 3.71 -21.12
N LEU A 46 -4.57 3.83 -20.09
CA LEU A 46 -4.30 5.08 -19.37
C LEU A 46 -2.88 5.55 -19.64
N ASP A 47 -2.70 6.86 -19.75
CA ASP A 47 -1.37 7.48 -19.81
C ASP A 47 -0.87 7.75 -18.38
N PHE A 48 0.25 7.13 -18.03
CA PHE A 48 0.88 7.24 -16.70
C PHE A 48 2.02 8.25 -16.65
N THR A 49 2.30 8.98 -17.74
CA THR A 49 3.48 9.86 -17.85
C THR A 49 3.66 10.83 -16.68
N GLU A 50 2.58 11.46 -16.19
CA GLU A 50 2.69 12.39 -15.06
C GLU A 50 2.86 11.67 -13.72
N LEU A 51 2.25 10.50 -13.55
CA LEU A 51 2.46 9.64 -12.38
C LEU A 51 3.90 9.14 -12.33
N ASP A 52 4.47 8.75 -13.46
CA ASP A 52 5.86 8.31 -13.58
C ASP A 52 6.84 9.44 -13.20
N LYS A 53 6.59 10.66 -13.69
CA LYS A 53 7.40 11.83 -13.32
C LYS A 53 7.31 12.14 -11.82
N MET A 54 6.15 11.94 -11.21
CA MET A 54 5.99 12.13 -9.77
C MET A 54 6.68 11.01 -8.99
N ALA A 55 6.54 9.75 -9.42
CA ALA A 55 7.19 8.60 -8.82
C ALA A 55 8.71 8.78 -8.79
N LEU A 56 9.33 9.10 -9.92
CA LEU A 56 10.78 9.33 -10.01
C LEU A 56 11.29 10.42 -9.05
N LYS A 57 10.51 11.48 -8.84
CA LYS A 57 10.88 12.54 -7.88
C LYS A 57 10.79 12.06 -6.44
N ILE A 58 9.75 11.30 -6.11
CA ILE A 58 9.52 10.77 -4.76
C ILE A 58 10.52 9.65 -4.44
N GLU A 59 10.87 8.80 -5.42
CA GLU A 59 11.88 7.75 -5.27
C GLU A 59 13.23 8.31 -4.82
N GLY A 60 13.70 9.40 -5.44
CA GLY A 60 14.94 10.05 -4.99
C GLY A 60 14.88 10.53 -3.54
N ILE A 61 13.73 11.07 -3.11
CA ILE A 61 13.53 11.50 -1.71
C ILE A 61 13.52 10.29 -0.77
N ILE A 62 12.85 9.21 -1.17
CA ILE A 62 12.79 7.94 -0.42
C ILE A 62 14.19 7.36 -0.26
N GLU A 63 15.00 7.33 -1.31
CA GLU A 63 16.39 6.85 -1.27
C GLU A 63 17.26 7.68 -0.32
N GLU A 64 17.17 9.01 -0.38
CA GLU A 64 17.90 9.89 0.54
C GLU A 64 17.53 9.66 2.02
N ILE A 65 16.24 9.39 2.30
CA ILE A 65 15.75 9.08 3.64
C ILE A 65 16.24 7.70 4.07
N TYR A 66 16.11 6.71 3.19
CA TYR A 66 16.57 5.35 3.44
C TYR A 66 18.06 5.33 3.75
N GLU A 67 18.88 6.07 3.00
CA GLU A 67 20.32 6.09 3.24
C GLU A 67 20.71 6.61 4.62
N LYS A 68 19.92 7.52 5.19
CA LYS A 68 20.11 8.08 6.53
C LYS A 68 19.66 7.14 7.65
N PHE A 69 19.03 6.00 7.34
CA PHE A 69 18.57 5.07 8.37
C PHE A 69 19.74 4.38 9.08
N PRO A 70 19.63 4.17 10.41
CA PRO A 70 20.52 3.26 11.14
C PRO A 70 20.54 1.87 10.50
N SER A 71 21.69 1.21 10.51
CA SER A 71 21.89 -0.11 9.91
C SER A 71 20.92 -1.16 10.44
N GLU A 72 20.55 -1.08 11.72
CA GLU A 72 19.58 -1.97 12.36
C GLU A 72 18.16 -1.87 11.74
N ILE A 73 17.75 -0.67 11.32
CA ILE A 73 16.46 -0.45 10.65
C ILE A 73 16.51 -0.95 9.22
N LYS A 74 17.61 -0.71 8.50
CA LYS A 74 17.83 -1.22 7.13
C LYS A 74 17.78 -2.76 7.11
N GLU A 75 18.50 -3.41 8.02
CA GLU A 75 18.57 -4.88 8.08
C GLU A 75 17.21 -5.52 8.38
N ARG A 76 16.45 -4.96 9.32
CA ARG A 76 15.08 -5.42 9.63
C ARG A 76 14.11 -5.22 8.45
N TYR A 77 14.34 -4.22 7.60
CA TYR A 77 13.54 -4.00 6.40
C TYR A 77 13.87 -5.01 5.29
N GLU A 78 15.15 -5.22 5.00
CA GLU A 78 15.59 -6.19 3.99
C GLU A 78 15.09 -7.62 4.31
N GLN A 79 15.13 -8.02 5.58
CA GLN A 79 14.58 -9.31 6.02
C GLN A 79 13.07 -9.42 5.73
N ARG A 80 12.29 -8.36 5.99
CA ARG A 80 10.83 -8.35 5.72
C ARG A 80 10.51 -8.38 4.23
N LYS A 81 11.29 -7.67 3.40
CA LYS A 81 11.15 -7.67 1.94
C LYS A 81 11.35 -9.08 1.36
N PHE A 82 12.32 -9.82 1.89
CA PHE A 82 12.60 -11.20 1.49
C PHE A 82 11.48 -12.17 1.88
N VAL A 83 10.92 -12.03 3.09
CA VAL A 83 9.79 -12.85 3.57
C VAL A 83 8.51 -12.56 2.77
N ALA A 84 8.22 -11.29 2.49
CA ALA A 84 7.06 -10.89 1.70
C ALA A 84 7.08 -11.46 0.27
N GLN A 85 8.26 -11.57 -0.34
CA GLN A 85 8.41 -12.23 -1.66
C GLN A 85 8.24 -13.74 -1.60
N ALA A 86 8.63 -14.39 -0.48
CA ALA A 86 8.58 -15.84 -0.33
C ALA A 86 7.18 -16.38 0.02
N GLU A 87 6.32 -15.57 0.65
CA GLU A 87 5.02 -16.01 1.19
C GLU A 87 3.80 -15.27 0.62
N SER A 88 3.82 -14.86 -0.65
CA SER A 88 2.62 -14.35 -1.34
C SER A 88 1.61 -15.48 -1.63
N LYS A 89 1.12 -16.15 -0.58
CA LYS A 89 -0.06 -17.02 -0.65
C LYS A 89 -1.28 -16.11 -0.74
N ALA A 90 -2.16 -16.41 -1.69
CA ALA A 90 -3.46 -15.77 -1.80
C ALA A 90 -4.21 -15.90 -0.46
N ILE A 91 -4.89 -14.82 -0.06
CA ILE A 91 -5.72 -14.76 1.15
C ILE A 91 -6.72 -15.94 1.12
N THR A 92 -6.71 -16.78 2.15
CA THR A 92 -7.63 -17.92 2.25
C THR A 92 -9.06 -17.46 2.59
N GLU A 93 -10.07 -18.32 2.42
CA GLU A 93 -11.45 -17.97 2.77
C GLU A 93 -11.61 -17.69 4.27
N GLU A 94 -10.83 -18.38 5.10
CA GLU A 94 -10.75 -18.18 6.55
C GLU A 94 -10.14 -16.82 6.88
N ASP A 95 -9.03 -16.45 6.24
CA ASP A 95 -8.39 -15.14 6.39
C ASP A 95 -9.35 -14.02 5.96
N ALA A 96 -10.06 -14.20 4.85
CA ALA A 96 -11.02 -13.22 4.34
C ALA A 96 -12.22 -13.02 5.29
N LYS A 97 -12.66 -14.07 6.00
CA LYS A 97 -13.70 -13.94 7.03
C LYS A 97 -13.18 -13.23 8.27
N TRP A 98 -12.00 -13.61 8.76
CA TRP A 98 -11.39 -13.00 9.93
C TRP A 98 -11.13 -11.51 9.73
N ILE A 99 -10.55 -11.14 8.57
CA ILE A 99 -10.31 -9.74 8.19
C ILE A 99 -11.62 -8.97 8.16
N LYS A 100 -12.70 -9.52 7.58
CA LYS A 100 -14.01 -8.84 7.55
C LYS A 100 -14.59 -8.61 8.95
N GLU A 101 -14.41 -9.54 9.86
CA GLU A 101 -14.92 -9.43 11.24
C GLU A 101 -14.13 -8.41 12.08
N HIS A 102 -12.82 -8.29 11.82
CA HIS A 102 -11.92 -7.44 12.60
C HIS A 102 -11.48 -6.17 11.87
N ILE A 103 -12.08 -5.87 10.72
CA ILE A 103 -11.67 -4.75 9.87
C ILE A 103 -11.76 -3.41 10.62
N ASP A 104 -12.78 -3.25 11.46
CA ASP A 104 -13.00 -2.02 12.23
C ASP A 104 -11.91 -1.84 13.31
N GLU A 105 -11.42 -2.92 13.92
CA GLU A 105 -10.32 -2.88 14.89
C GLU A 105 -8.98 -2.58 14.21
N LEU A 106 -8.75 -3.16 13.03
CA LEU A 106 -7.55 -2.88 12.23
C LEU A 106 -7.46 -1.40 11.83
N PHE A 107 -8.57 -0.81 11.38
CA PHE A 107 -8.63 0.62 11.05
C PHE A 107 -8.56 1.53 12.29
N LYS A 108 -9.06 1.07 13.45
CA LYS A 108 -8.98 1.83 14.70
C LYS A 108 -7.55 1.85 15.26
N LYS A 109 -6.85 0.72 15.20
CA LYS A 109 -5.45 0.61 15.59
C LYS A 109 -4.53 1.47 14.73
N GLY A 110 -4.79 1.54 13.42
CA GLY A 110 -4.08 2.44 12.52
C GLY A 110 -4.31 3.94 12.78
N LYS A 111 -5.38 4.32 13.51
CA LYS A 111 -5.60 5.71 13.96
C LYS A 111 -4.88 6.01 15.27
N GLU A 112 -4.85 5.06 16.20
CA GLU A 112 -4.21 5.23 17.51
C GLU A 112 -2.67 5.31 17.39
N ASP A 113 -2.06 4.58 16.45
CA ASP A 113 -0.62 4.67 16.15
C ASP A 113 -0.23 5.94 15.35
N GLY A 114 -1.19 6.72 14.88
CA GLY A 114 -0.99 8.00 14.18
C GLY A 114 -1.17 9.26 15.04
N GLU A 115 -1.53 9.11 16.32
CA GLU A 115 -1.91 10.23 17.21
C GLU A 115 -0.91 10.48 18.37
N GLN A 116 0.34 10.01 18.22
CA GLN A 116 1.46 10.42 19.08
C GLN A 116 2.66 10.90 18.24
N ALA A 117 2.52 12.06 17.63
CA ALA A 117 3.65 12.94 17.32
C ALA A 117 3.18 14.40 17.27
N ILE A 118 3.18 15.05 18.43
CA ILE A 118 3.29 16.51 18.58
C ILE A 118 4.56 16.76 19.39
#